data_AF-A0A927PCJ7-F1
#
_entry.id   AF-A0A927PCJ7-F1
#
_cell.length_a   1.000
_cell.length_b   1.000
_cell.length_c   1.000
_cell.angle_alpha   90.00
_cell.angle_beta   90.00
_cell.angle_gamma   90.00
#
_symmetry.space_group_name_H-M   'P 1'
#
loop_
_entity.id
_entity.type
_entity.pdbx_description
1 polymer ?
#
loop_
_entity_poly.entity_id
_entity_poly.type
_entity_poly.pdbx_seq_one_letter_code
_entity_poly.pdbx_strand_id
1 'polypeptide(L)'
;MVKKMLALLCALVLFVPVACAERTVTPVENTEYYPDAENWTYCYRYRVPVLETGMTDLGAMMINETLQMALDEMRELVLPMFASSEDMTQYGLVTICQDYVITCNNDRFFSLLITREEQDDRGSFYTIESEVFDVGGEYLGETLTLRGVVMVGESSDQLGRAVLPVLYERFVQLQKDGICDPSVTEESFYQLCSPTLDYYADENGNAVFFLQPSLMREPSLEVPTFTFTPDELEALCENVPAVQEE
;
A
#
# COMPACT_ATOMS: atom_id res chain seq x y z
N MET A 1 0.39 63.81 -35.12
CA MET A 1 -0.73 62.96 -34.66
C MET A 1 -0.24 61.52 -34.74
N VAL A 2 0.24 60.93 -33.63
CA VAL A 2 -0.55 60.05 -32.74
C VAL A 2 -1.15 58.90 -33.57
N LYS A 3 -0.64 57.66 -33.52
CA LYS A 3 -0.90 56.72 -32.42
C LYS A 3 0.04 55.50 -32.49
N LYS A 4 0.53 55.10 -31.31
CA LYS A 4 1.26 53.87 -31.00
C LYS A 4 0.33 52.64 -31.19
N MET A 5 0.86 51.51 -31.68
CA MET A 5 0.44 50.15 -31.29
C MET A 5 1.59 49.19 -31.64
N LEU A 6 2.44 48.85 -30.69
CA LEU A 6 2.30 47.83 -29.64
C LEU A 6 2.91 46.51 -30.11
N ALA A 7 4.10 46.24 -29.56
CA ALA A 7 4.78 44.97 -29.59
C ALA A 7 3.94 43.88 -28.89
N LEU A 8 3.89 42.69 -29.49
CA LEU A 8 3.70 41.43 -28.74
C LEU A 8 4.26 40.28 -29.57
N LEU A 9 5.58 40.13 -29.53
CA LEU A 9 6.31 39.00 -30.09
C LEU A 9 7.29 38.53 -29.02
N CYS A 10 6.80 37.73 -28.07
CA CYS A 10 7.61 36.91 -27.17
C CYS A 10 6.71 36.04 -26.29
N ALA A 11 7.14 34.79 -26.08
CA ALA A 11 6.62 33.78 -25.15
C ALA A 11 5.32 33.06 -25.56
N LEU A 12 5.38 32.30 -26.66
CA LEU A 12 4.65 31.04 -26.71
C LEU A 12 5.52 30.00 -25.98
N VAL A 13 5.42 29.99 -24.64
CA VAL A 13 5.87 28.84 -23.85
C VAL A 13 4.87 27.74 -24.18
N LEU A 14 5.27 26.86 -25.09
CA LEU A 14 4.63 25.56 -25.26
C LEU A 14 4.79 24.83 -23.91
N PHE A 15 3.79 24.96 -23.05
CA PHE A 15 3.50 23.90 -22.08
C PHE A 15 3.15 22.68 -22.92
N VAL A 16 4.17 21.89 -23.25
CA VAL A 16 3.97 20.48 -23.54
C VAL A 16 3.45 19.92 -22.21
N PRO A 17 2.19 19.45 -22.12
CA PRO A 17 1.86 18.58 -21.02
C PRO A 17 2.82 17.40 -21.17
N VAL A 18 3.74 17.25 -20.22
CA VAL A 18 4.37 15.95 -20.00
C VAL A 18 3.19 15.08 -19.60
N ALA A 19 2.60 14.41 -20.59
CA ALA A 19 1.72 13.30 -20.30
C ALA A 19 2.65 12.24 -19.72
N CYS A 20 2.81 12.25 -18.40
CA CYS A 20 3.29 11.07 -17.70
C CYS A 20 2.32 9.97 -18.11
N ALA A 21 2.82 9.01 -18.88
CA ALA A 21 1.98 7.94 -19.42
C ALA A 21 1.63 7.02 -18.25
N GLU A 22 0.49 7.30 -17.63
CA GLU A 22 -0.17 6.40 -16.68
C GLU A 22 -0.33 5.04 -17.36
N ARG A 23 0.12 3.97 -16.70
CA ARG A 23 -0.01 2.63 -17.27
C ARG A 23 -1.47 2.23 -17.28
N THR A 24 -1.89 1.58 -18.35
CA THR A 24 -3.25 1.05 -18.41
C THR A 24 -3.34 -0.21 -17.53
N VAL A 25 -4.32 -0.23 -16.62
CA VAL A 25 -4.54 -1.34 -15.70
C VAL A 25 -5.90 -1.95 -15.98
N THR A 26 -5.93 -3.27 -16.19
CA THR A 26 -7.16 -4.03 -16.34
C THR A 26 -7.35 -4.93 -15.12
N PRO A 27 -8.51 -4.89 -14.44
CA PRO A 27 -8.77 -5.80 -13.33
C PRO A 27 -9.02 -7.23 -13.84
N VAL A 28 -8.49 -8.20 -13.12
CA VAL A 28 -8.92 -9.61 -13.22
C VAL A 28 -9.64 -9.96 -11.94
N GLU A 29 -10.82 -10.56 -12.07
CA GLU A 29 -11.68 -10.92 -10.94
C GLU A 29 -12.18 -12.36 -11.06
N ASN A 30 -12.31 -13.05 -9.94
CA ASN A 30 -12.87 -14.39 -9.89
C ASN A 30 -13.45 -14.72 -8.50
N THR A 31 -14.16 -15.85 -8.42
CA THR A 31 -14.61 -16.45 -7.17
C THR A 31 -14.28 -17.94 -7.16
N GLU A 32 -13.62 -18.39 -6.10
CA GLU A 32 -13.19 -19.77 -5.89
C GLU A 32 -13.68 -20.30 -4.55
N TYR A 33 -13.87 -21.61 -4.48
CA TYR A 33 -14.45 -22.29 -3.33
C TYR A 33 -13.52 -23.44 -2.92
N TYR A 34 -13.25 -23.55 -1.61
CA TYR A 34 -12.33 -24.54 -1.07
C TYR A 34 -13.01 -25.38 0.01
N PRO A 35 -12.89 -26.73 -0.02
CA PRO A 35 -12.13 -27.50 -1.01
C PRO A 35 -12.81 -27.58 -2.39
N ASP A 36 -14.14 -27.43 -2.45
CA ASP A 36 -14.92 -27.42 -3.69
C ASP A 36 -16.24 -26.68 -3.52
N ALA A 37 -16.92 -26.34 -4.61
CA ALA A 37 -18.15 -25.53 -4.60
C ALA A 37 -19.35 -26.16 -3.88
N GLU A 38 -19.38 -27.49 -3.69
CA GLU A 38 -20.51 -28.19 -3.06
C GLU A 38 -20.33 -28.30 -1.53
N ASN A 39 -19.09 -28.41 -1.07
CA ASN A 39 -18.73 -28.67 0.34
C ASN A 39 -17.78 -27.60 0.91
N TRP A 40 -17.84 -26.38 0.40
CA TRP A 40 -16.88 -25.34 0.74
C TRP A 40 -16.95 -24.91 2.22
N THR A 41 -15.78 -24.59 2.77
CA THR A 41 -15.58 -23.90 4.04
C THR A 41 -15.02 -22.50 3.83
N TYR A 42 -14.25 -22.29 2.75
CA TYR A 42 -13.76 -20.98 2.33
C TYR A 42 -14.28 -20.59 0.95
N CYS A 43 -14.82 -19.38 0.83
CA CYS A 43 -15.17 -18.73 -0.43
C CYS A 43 -14.23 -17.54 -0.63
N TYR A 44 -13.37 -17.60 -1.63
CA TYR A 44 -12.42 -16.52 -1.95
C TYR A 44 -12.87 -15.76 -3.19
N ARG A 45 -13.18 -14.48 -2.99
CA ARG A 45 -13.46 -13.53 -4.06
C ARG A 45 -12.28 -12.60 -4.15
N TYR A 46 -11.68 -12.49 -5.32
CA TYR A 46 -10.53 -11.62 -5.52
C TYR A 46 -10.69 -10.78 -6.76
N ARG A 47 -10.13 -9.58 -6.68
CA ARG A 47 -9.90 -8.66 -7.79
C ARG A 47 -8.44 -8.21 -7.68
N VAL A 48 -7.67 -8.34 -8.76
CA VAL A 48 -6.24 -7.97 -8.82
C VAL A 48 -5.94 -7.11 -10.05
N PRO A 49 -4.98 -6.17 -9.97
CA PRO A 49 -4.62 -5.36 -11.12
C PRO A 49 -3.68 -6.14 -12.05
N VAL A 50 -3.92 -6.03 -13.35
CA VAL A 50 -2.99 -6.47 -14.39
C VAL A 50 -2.59 -5.28 -15.23
N LEU A 51 -1.31 -4.94 -15.24
CA LEU A 51 -0.76 -3.89 -16.08
C LEU A 51 -0.73 -4.36 -17.53
N GLU A 52 -1.22 -3.54 -18.46
CA GLU A 52 -1.08 -3.84 -19.88
C GLU A 52 0.40 -3.87 -20.27
N THR A 53 0.84 -5.01 -20.80
CA THR A 53 2.22 -5.22 -21.21
C THR A 53 2.34 -5.05 -22.71
N GLY A 54 3.10 -4.03 -23.13
CA GLY A 54 3.67 -4.03 -24.47
C GLY A 54 4.70 -5.16 -24.61
N MET A 55 5.07 -5.52 -25.84
CA MET A 55 6.07 -6.58 -26.11
C MET A 55 7.45 -6.37 -25.45
N THR A 56 7.72 -5.16 -24.93
CA THR A 56 9.00 -4.78 -24.34
C THR A 56 8.89 -4.14 -22.96
N ASP A 57 7.70 -4.15 -22.33
CA ASP A 57 7.52 -3.54 -21.01
C ASP A 57 7.87 -4.54 -19.90
N LEU A 58 9.18 -4.68 -19.68
CA LEU A 58 9.72 -5.59 -18.67
C LEU A 58 9.26 -5.24 -17.25
N GLY A 59 9.12 -3.95 -16.93
CA GLY A 59 8.67 -3.51 -15.61
C GLY A 59 7.23 -3.96 -15.33
N ALA A 60 6.31 -3.73 -16.26
CA ALA A 60 4.94 -4.20 -16.12
C ALA A 60 4.84 -5.74 -16.06
N MET A 61 5.69 -6.46 -16.79
CA MET A 61 5.74 -7.93 -16.73
C MET A 61 6.16 -8.43 -15.35
N MET A 62 7.23 -7.88 -14.76
CA MET A 62 7.74 -8.28 -13.44
C MET A 62 6.76 -7.94 -12.31
N ILE A 63 6.08 -6.80 -12.41
CA ILE A 63 5.03 -6.42 -11.45
C ILE A 63 3.87 -7.41 -11.52
N ASN A 64 3.38 -7.70 -12.73
CA ASN A 64 2.32 -8.69 -12.92
C ASN A 64 2.73 -10.08 -12.39
N GLU A 65 3.97 -10.50 -12.62
CA GLU A 65 4.50 -11.77 -12.08
C GLU A 65 4.48 -11.78 -10.55
N THR A 66 4.96 -10.72 -9.91
CA THR A 66 4.96 -10.60 -8.43
C THR A 66 3.54 -10.67 -7.86
N LEU A 67 2.60 -9.90 -8.43
CA LEU A 67 1.20 -9.91 -8.00
C LEU A 67 0.52 -11.26 -8.24
N GLN A 68 0.83 -11.92 -9.37
CA GLN A 68 0.29 -13.24 -9.68
C GLN A 68 0.85 -14.31 -8.72
N MET A 69 2.14 -14.24 -8.37
CA MET A 69 2.75 -15.16 -7.41
C MET A 69 2.07 -15.05 -6.03
N ALA A 70 1.82 -13.83 -5.54
CA ALA A 70 1.12 -13.63 -4.28
C ALA A 70 -0.33 -14.16 -4.32
N LEU A 71 -1.03 -13.96 -5.44
CA LEU A 71 -2.37 -14.50 -5.65
C LEU A 71 -2.37 -16.04 -5.70
N ASP A 72 -1.41 -16.64 -6.41
CA ASP A 72 -1.30 -18.09 -6.54
C ASP A 72 -0.88 -18.75 -5.22
N GLU A 73 -0.06 -18.10 -4.39
CA GLU A 73 0.22 -18.57 -3.03
C GLU A 73 -1.07 -18.68 -2.22
N MET A 74 -1.93 -17.66 -2.26
CA MET A 74 -3.21 -17.70 -1.55
C MET A 74 -4.11 -18.83 -2.07
N ARG A 75 -4.23 -18.96 -3.41
CA ARG A 75 -5.16 -19.90 -4.07
C ARG A 75 -4.72 -21.35 -4.05
N GLU A 76 -3.45 -21.61 -4.31
CA GLU A 76 -2.94 -22.97 -4.54
C GLU A 76 -2.28 -23.57 -3.29
N LEU A 77 -1.94 -22.75 -2.29
CA LEU A 77 -1.29 -23.19 -1.06
C LEU A 77 -2.09 -22.87 0.20
N VAL A 78 -2.34 -21.58 0.47
CA VAL A 78 -2.89 -21.13 1.77
C VAL A 78 -4.33 -21.61 1.98
N LEU A 79 -5.24 -21.31 1.06
CA LEU A 79 -6.66 -21.65 1.19
C LEU A 79 -6.93 -23.16 1.14
N PRO A 80 -6.29 -23.96 0.25
CA PRO A 80 -6.39 -25.41 0.32
C PRO A 80 -5.91 -25.97 1.66
N MET A 81 -4.80 -25.44 2.20
CA MET A 81 -4.28 -25.85 3.50
C MET A 81 -5.30 -25.54 4.62
N PHE A 82 -5.85 -24.33 4.65
CA PHE A 82 -6.85 -23.92 5.65
C PHE A 82 -8.14 -24.74 5.54
N ALA A 83 -8.66 -24.95 4.33
CA ALA A 83 -9.85 -25.74 4.09
C ALA A 83 -9.67 -27.23 4.44
N SER A 84 -8.42 -27.72 4.47
CA SER A 84 -8.08 -29.10 4.85
C SER A 84 -7.82 -29.30 6.36
N SER A 85 -7.73 -28.22 7.14
CA SER A 85 -7.40 -28.27 8.56
C SER A 85 -8.65 -28.24 9.44
N GLU A 86 -8.80 -29.23 10.33
CA GLU A 86 -9.93 -29.29 11.28
C GLU A 86 -9.97 -28.06 12.21
N ASP A 87 -8.80 -27.59 12.67
CA ASP A 87 -8.70 -26.42 13.54
C ASP A 87 -9.12 -25.11 12.85
N MET A 88 -9.00 -25.04 11.52
CA MET A 88 -9.34 -23.84 10.73
C MET A 88 -10.74 -23.92 10.12
N THR A 89 -11.37 -25.08 10.09
CA THR A 89 -12.74 -25.29 9.56
C THR A 89 -13.81 -25.31 10.64
N GLN A 90 -13.42 -25.38 11.93
CA GLN A 90 -14.35 -25.34 13.06
C GLN A 90 -15.13 -24.00 13.20
N TYR A 91 -14.73 -22.94 12.49
CA TYR A 91 -15.29 -21.60 12.59
C TYR A 91 -16.45 -21.32 11.62
N GLY A 92 -16.95 -22.35 10.94
CA GLY A 92 -18.06 -22.22 10.00
C GLY A 92 -17.60 -21.83 8.60
N LEU A 93 -18.48 -21.17 7.85
CA LEU A 93 -18.21 -20.72 6.49
C LEU A 93 -17.48 -19.37 6.53
N VAL A 94 -16.31 -19.30 5.90
CA VAL A 94 -15.49 -18.10 5.82
C VAL A 94 -15.56 -17.53 4.41
N THR A 95 -15.90 -16.25 4.29
CA THR A 95 -15.79 -15.52 3.02
C THR A 95 -14.60 -14.57 3.09
N ILE A 96 -13.72 -14.64 2.10
CA ILE A 96 -12.56 -13.77 1.98
C ILE A 96 -12.75 -12.94 0.71
N CYS A 97 -12.81 -11.63 0.85
CA CYS A 97 -12.92 -10.65 -0.23
C CYS A 97 -11.62 -9.86 -0.32
N GLN A 98 -10.83 -10.08 -1.38
CA GLN A 98 -9.63 -9.31 -1.67
C GLN A 98 -9.88 -8.35 -2.83
N ASP A 99 -9.50 -7.10 -2.65
CA ASP A 99 -9.52 -6.05 -3.68
C ASP A 99 -8.21 -5.24 -3.61
N TYR A 100 -8.09 -4.24 -4.46
CA TYR A 100 -6.94 -3.35 -4.47
C TYR A 100 -7.32 -1.88 -4.71
N VAL A 101 -6.46 -0.98 -4.24
CA VAL A 101 -6.51 0.45 -4.50
C VAL A 101 -5.17 0.88 -5.05
N ILE A 102 -5.15 1.39 -6.29
CA ILE A 102 -3.95 2.02 -6.85
C ILE A 102 -3.80 3.38 -6.19
N THR A 103 -2.67 3.61 -5.54
CA THR A 103 -2.35 4.85 -4.82
C THR A 103 -1.44 5.78 -5.62
N CYS A 104 -0.64 5.22 -6.54
CA CYS A 104 0.20 5.97 -7.46
C CYS A 104 0.45 5.17 -8.75
N ASN A 105 0.37 5.81 -9.91
CA ASN A 105 0.68 5.20 -11.21
C ASN A 105 1.32 6.22 -12.16
N ASN A 106 2.63 6.44 -11.99
CA ASN A 106 3.38 7.42 -12.75
C ASN A 106 4.63 6.82 -13.41
N ASP A 107 5.53 7.66 -13.91
CA ASP A 107 6.74 7.24 -14.61
C ASP A 107 7.80 6.62 -13.68
N ARG A 108 7.70 6.85 -12.37
CA ARG A 108 8.65 6.35 -11.37
C ARG A 108 8.11 5.24 -10.49
N PHE A 109 6.83 5.31 -10.08
CA PHE A 109 6.22 4.35 -9.17
C PHE A 109 4.93 3.74 -9.73
N PHE A 110 4.72 2.47 -9.39
CA PHE A 110 3.40 1.85 -9.36
C PHE A 110 3.14 1.37 -7.93
N SER A 111 2.22 2.03 -7.23
CA SER A 111 1.92 1.76 -5.83
C SER A 111 0.46 1.37 -5.65
N LEU A 112 0.23 0.38 -4.80
CA LEU A 112 -1.10 -0.06 -4.45
C LEU A 112 -1.21 -0.50 -2.99
N LEU A 113 -2.45 -0.55 -2.54
CA LEU A 113 -2.88 -1.27 -1.36
C LEU A 113 -3.67 -2.50 -1.80
N ILE A 114 -3.35 -3.65 -1.22
CA ILE A 114 -4.16 -4.86 -1.29
C ILE A 114 -5.01 -4.89 -0.02
N THR A 115 -6.32 -4.91 -0.18
CA THR A 115 -7.27 -4.88 0.94
C THR A 115 -7.98 -6.20 1.03
N ARG A 116 -8.13 -6.75 2.23
CA ARG A 116 -8.85 -8.01 2.45
C ARG A 116 -9.85 -7.87 3.58
N GLU A 117 -11.09 -8.26 3.30
CA GLU A 117 -12.13 -8.48 4.30
C GLU A 117 -12.35 -9.99 4.44
N GLU A 118 -12.24 -10.50 5.67
CA GLU A 118 -12.59 -11.86 6.02
C GLU A 118 -13.82 -11.84 6.90
N GLN A 119 -14.86 -12.58 6.52
CA GLN A 119 -16.12 -12.64 7.24
C GLN A 119 -16.42 -14.08 7.64
N ASP A 120 -16.68 -14.30 8.92
CA ASP A 120 -17.15 -15.56 9.48
C ASP A 120 -18.29 -15.33 10.51
N ASP A 121 -18.67 -16.38 11.24
CA ASP A 121 -19.73 -16.31 12.26
C ASP A 121 -19.36 -15.42 13.47
N ARG A 122 -18.08 -15.04 13.64
CA ARG A 122 -17.57 -14.21 14.73
C ARG A 122 -17.52 -12.73 14.35
N GLY A 123 -17.52 -12.40 13.06
CA GLY A 123 -17.57 -11.01 12.56
C GLY A 123 -16.75 -10.81 11.29
N SER A 124 -16.43 -9.55 11.00
CA SER A 124 -15.51 -9.16 9.91
C SER A 124 -14.14 -8.80 10.48
N PHE A 125 -13.10 -9.26 9.79
CA PHE A 125 -11.70 -8.90 10.01
C PHE A 125 -11.15 -8.23 8.74
N TYR A 126 -10.34 -7.20 8.91
CA TYR A 126 -9.84 -6.38 7.80
C TYR A 126 -8.33 -6.27 7.85
N THR A 127 -7.68 -6.42 6.69
CA THR A 127 -6.24 -6.22 6.54
C THR A 127 -5.94 -5.36 5.32
N ILE A 128 -4.85 -4.60 5.43
CA ILE A 128 -4.29 -3.79 4.35
C ILE A 128 -2.81 -4.12 4.24
N GLU A 129 -2.40 -4.56 3.05
CA GLU A 129 -1.01 -4.80 2.67
C GLU A 129 -0.64 -3.76 1.61
N SER A 130 0.60 -3.28 1.58
CA SER A 130 1.05 -2.32 0.57
C SER A 130 2.17 -2.88 -0.27
N GLU A 131 2.13 -2.53 -1.55
CA GLU A 131 3.21 -2.78 -2.49
C GLU A 131 3.56 -1.48 -3.23
N VAL A 132 4.85 -1.20 -3.35
CA VAL A 132 5.37 -0.07 -4.12
C VAL A 132 6.42 -0.60 -5.08
N PHE A 133 6.21 -0.47 -6.38
CA PHE A 133 7.13 -0.96 -7.40
C PHE A 133 7.86 0.20 -8.07
N ASP A 134 9.14 -0.01 -8.39
CA ASP A 134 9.89 0.86 -9.28
C ASP A 134 9.50 0.56 -10.73
N VAL A 135 9.10 1.58 -11.47
CA VAL A 135 8.71 1.43 -12.88
C VAL A 135 9.56 2.26 -13.85
N GLY A 136 10.59 2.95 -13.35
CA GLY A 136 11.35 3.90 -14.15
C GLY A 136 12.78 4.18 -13.71
N GLY A 137 13.32 3.51 -12.69
CA GLY A 137 14.72 3.66 -12.30
C GLY A 137 15.46 2.33 -12.13
N GLU A 138 16.41 2.32 -11.20
CA GLU A 138 17.45 1.29 -11.12
C GLU A 138 16.91 -0.10 -10.77
N TYR A 139 15.77 -0.17 -10.07
CA TYR A 139 15.16 -1.41 -9.59
C TYR A 139 13.91 -1.78 -10.39
N LEU A 140 13.89 -1.45 -11.69
CA LEU A 140 12.73 -1.62 -12.57
C LEU A 140 12.03 -2.98 -12.37
N GLY A 141 10.74 -2.93 -12.02
CA GLY A 141 9.87 -4.08 -11.79
C GLY A 141 9.93 -4.66 -10.38
N GLU A 142 10.86 -4.24 -9.53
CA GLU A 142 11.02 -4.73 -8.17
C GLU A 142 10.26 -3.87 -7.16
N THR A 143 9.96 -4.47 -6.00
CA THR A 143 9.37 -3.76 -4.87
C THR A 143 10.41 -2.86 -4.20
N LEU A 144 9.98 -1.64 -3.87
CA LEU A 144 10.78 -0.65 -3.18
C LEU A 144 10.57 -0.76 -1.68
N THR A 145 11.67 -0.57 -0.96
CA THR A 145 11.62 -0.29 0.48
C THR A 145 11.28 1.18 0.74
N LEU A 146 10.93 1.53 1.99
CA LEU A 146 10.61 2.91 2.36
C LEU A 146 11.70 3.89 1.92
N ARG A 147 12.98 3.55 2.20
CA ARG A 147 14.13 4.33 1.72
C ARG A 147 14.21 4.42 0.19
N GLY A 148 13.85 3.37 -0.53
CA GLY A 148 13.82 3.36 -1.99
C GLY A 148 12.74 4.26 -2.60
N VAL A 149 11.66 4.52 -1.86
CA VAL A 149 10.63 5.49 -2.26
C VAL A 149 11.13 6.91 -2.04
N VAL A 150 11.58 7.24 -0.83
CA VAL A 150 11.86 8.64 -0.45
C VAL A 150 13.29 9.08 -0.76
N MET A 151 14.20 8.14 -1.04
CA MET A 151 15.59 8.37 -1.45
C MET A 151 16.43 9.20 -0.46
N VAL A 152 16.00 9.25 0.81
CA VAL A 152 16.68 9.90 1.94
C VAL A 152 16.90 8.91 3.08
N GLY A 153 17.70 9.31 4.08
CA GLY A 153 18.03 8.46 5.22
C GLY A 153 19.00 7.32 4.88
N GLU A 154 19.53 6.69 5.91
CA GLU A 154 20.52 5.62 5.80
C GLU A 154 19.86 4.27 5.54
N SER A 155 18.66 4.03 6.12
CA SER A 155 17.90 2.79 5.95
C SER A 155 16.39 3.00 6.20
N SER A 156 15.58 2.06 5.72
CA SER A 156 14.15 2.01 6.04
C SER A 156 13.90 1.86 7.54
N ASP A 157 14.76 1.14 8.26
CA ASP A 157 14.65 0.98 9.71
C ASP A 157 14.89 2.29 10.46
N GLN A 158 15.84 3.12 10.00
CA GLN A 158 16.07 4.44 10.58
C GLN A 158 14.85 5.34 10.36
N LEU A 159 14.33 5.39 9.13
CA LEU A 159 13.13 6.15 8.78
C LEU A 159 11.92 5.67 9.60
N GLY A 160 11.71 4.36 9.69
CA GLY A 160 10.63 3.75 10.46
C GLY A 160 10.71 4.09 11.94
N ARG A 161 11.90 4.03 12.55
CA ARG A 161 12.13 4.46 13.94
C ARG A 161 11.92 5.96 14.15
N ALA A 162 12.23 6.78 13.15
CA ALA A 162 12.05 8.22 13.22
C ALA A 162 10.56 8.60 13.22
N VAL A 163 9.77 7.93 12.37
CA VAL A 163 8.34 8.24 12.19
C VAL A 163 7.44 7.59 13.24
N LEU A 164 7.81 6.43 13.79
CA LEU A 164 6.96 5.65 14.70
C LEU A 164 6.46 6.45 15.93
N PRO A 165 7.29 7.24 16.64
CA PRO A 165 6.81 8.08 17.74
C PRO A 165 5.81 9.15 17.27
N VAL A 166 6.01 9.72 16.09
CA VAL A 166 5.09 10.70 15.50
C VAL A 166 3.75 10.05 15.20
N LEU A 167 3.74 8.84 14.61
CA LEU A 167 2.52 8.08 14.35
C LEU A 167 1.79 7.72 15.65
N TYR A 168 2.52 7.37 16.71
CA TYR A 168 1.94 7.12 18.02
C TYR A 168 1.24 8.36 18.61
N GLU A 169 1.86 9.53 18.52
CA GLU A 169 1.22 10.79 18.95
C GLU A 169 -0.07 11.07 18.18
N ARG A 170 -0.09 10.81 16.86
CA ARG A 170 -1.30 10.92 16.04
C ARG A 170 -2.35 9.90 16.46
N PHE A 171 -1.97 8.66 16.68
CA PHE A 171 -2.84 7.58 17.16
C PHE A 171 -3.52 7.93 18.49
N VAL A 172 -2.76 8.43 19.48
CA VAL A 172 -3.30 8.87 20.78
C VAL A 172 -4.31 10.01 20.61
N GLN A 173 -4.09 10.92 19.65
CA GLN A 173 -5.07 11.95 19.35
C GLN A 173 -6.34 11.35 18.72
N LEU A 174 -6.19 10.42 17.78
CA LEU A 174 -7.32 9.71 17.15
C LEU A 174 -8.12 8.85 18.13
N GLN A 175 -7.50 8.30 19.18
CA GLN A 175 -8.22 7.63 20.28
C GLN A 175 -9.13 8.62 21.05
N LYS A 176 -8.66 9.85 21.30
CA LYS A 176 -9.45 10.91 21.97
C LYS A 176 -10.60 11.38 21.09
N ASP A 177 -10.36 11.45 19.78
CA ASP A 177 -11.37 11.84 18.78
C ASP A 177 -12.36 10.70 18.51
N GLY A 178 -12.08 9.51 19.04
CA GLY A 178 -12.96 8.35 19.01
C GLY A 178 -12.89 7.51 17.74
N ILE A 179 -11.86 7.71 16.93
CA ILE A 179 -11.59 7.00 15.67
C ILE A 179 -10.84 5.69 15.96
N CYS A 180 -9.80 5.75 16.80
CA CYS A 180 -9.00 4.58 17.17
C CYS A 180 -9.49 3.92 18.46
N ASP A 181 -9.21 2.62 18.62
CA ASP A 181 -9.63 1.85 19.79
C ASP A 181 -8.91 2.36 21.05
N PRO A 182 -9.64 2.88 22.08
CA PRO A 182 -9.03 3.37 23.31
C PRO A 182 -8.43 2.26 24.19
N SER A 183 -8.67 0.98 23.88
CA SER A 183 -8.15 -0.17 24.63
C SER A 183 -6.71 -0.53 24.25
N VAL A 184 -6.28 -0.15 23.04
CA VAL A 184 -4.94 -0.41 22.53
C VAL A 184 -3.91 0.40 23.33
N THR A 185 -2.97 -0.32 23.96
CA THR A 185 -1.88 0.26 24.75
C THR A 185 -0.74 0.72 23.85
N GLU A 186 0.18 1.52 24.40
CA GLU A 186 1.43 1.91 23.72
C GLU A 186 2.22 0.68 23.22
N GLU A 187 2.38 -0.32 24.09
CA GLU A 187 3.07 -1.57 23.75
C GLU A 187 2.38 -2.29 22.59
N SER A 188 1.05 -2.38 22.62
CA SER A 188 0.27 -3.01 21.54
C SER A 188 0.39 -2.22 20.24
N PHE A 189 0.38 -0.89 20.31
CA PHE A 189 0.57 -0.04 19.14
C PHE A 189 1.92 -0.31 18.46
N TYR A 190 3.01 -0.39 19.21
CA TYR A 190 4.34 -0.66 18.63
C TYR A 190 4.52 -2.09 18.11
N GLN A 191 3.63 -3.03 18.47
CA GLN A 191 3.60 -4.37 17.89
C GLN A 191 2.77 -4.43 16.61
N LEU A 192 1.75 -3.57 16.49
CA LEU A 192 0.77 -3.59 15.39
C LEU A 192 1.07 -2.58 14.29
N CYS A 193 1.84 -1.53 14.59
CA CYS A 193 2.24 -0.50 13.63
C CYS A 193 3.68 -0.74 13.19
N SER A 194 3.87 -1.04 11.90
CA SER A 194 5.17 -1.30 11.29
C SER A 194 5.41 -0.32 10.14
N PRO A 195 5.97 0.88 10.40
CA PRO A 195 6.12 1.91 9.36
C PRO A 195 7.03 1.52 8.19
N THR A 196 7.83 0.45 8.34
CA THR A 196 8.64 -0.12 7.26
C THR A 196 7.83 -1.01 6.30
N LEU A 197 6.56 -1.27 6.60
CA LEU A 197 5.62 -2.07 5.81
C LEU A 197 4.30 -1.32 5.55
N ASP A 198 3.85 -0.53 6.54
CA ASP A 198 2.56 0.19 6.52
C ASP A 198 2.68 1.57 5.85
N TYR A 199 3.17 1.59 4.62
CA TYR A 199 3.31 2.80 3.82
C TYR A 199 3.10 2.52 2.33
N TYR A 200 2.69 3.54 1.58
CA TYR A 200 2.66 3.53 0.12
C TYR A 200 3.26 4.83 -0.45
N ALA A 201 3.51 4.88 -1.76
CA ALA A 201 3.97 6.10 -2.44
C ALA A 201 2.79 6.88 -3.01
N ASP A 202 2.75 8.20 -2.83
CA ASP A 202 1.81 9.07 -3.55
C ASP A 202 2.35 9.53 -4.92
N GLU A 203 1.55 10.28 -5.66
CA GLU A 203 1.89 10.82 -6.98
C GLU A 203 3.13 11.74 -7.00
N ASN A 204 3.52 12.28 -5.84
CA ASN A 204 4.67 13.18 -5.73
C ASN A 204 5.92 12.47 -5.19
N GLY A 205 5.86 11.15 -4.95
CA GLY A 205 6.95 10.40 -4.34
C GLY A 205 7.10 10.63 -2.84
N ASN A 206 6.04 11.11 -2.17
CA ASN A 206 6.00 11.15 -0.72
C ASN A 206 5.65 9.76 -0.18
N ALA A 207 6.12 9.46 1.03
CA ALA A 207 5.64 8.30 1.77
C ALA A 207 4.33 8.64 2.48
N VAL A 208 3.31 7.81 2.29
CA VAL A 208 2.05 7.90 3.01
C VAL A 208 1.93 6.69 3.92
N PHE A 209 2.06 6.93 5.23
CA PHE A 209 1.88 5.90 6.24
C PHE A 209 0.39 5.76 6.55
N PHE A 210 -0.05 4.56 6.91
CA PHE A 210 -1.43 4.30 7.32
C PHE A 210 -1.49 3.48 8.60
N LEU A 211 -2.60 3.57 9.32
CA LEU A 211 -2.85 2.69 10.47
C LEU A 211 -3.57 1.43 10.00
N GLN A 212 -3.21 0.28 10.57
CA GLN A 212 -3.91 -0.97 10.30
C GLN A 212 -5.36 -0.93 10.82
N PRO A 213 -6.33 -1.60 10.15
CA PRO A 213 -7.72 -1.65 10.61
C PRO A 213 -7.89 -2.14 12.05
N SER A 214 -6.99 -3.01 12.52
CA SER A 214 -6.97 -3.54 13.89
C SER A 214 -6.76 -2.48 14.99
N LEU A 215 -6.25 -1.30 14.63
CA LEU A 215 -6.07 -0.17 15.54
C LEU A 215 -7.33 0.70 15.68
N MET A 216 -8.34 0.47 14.84
CA MET A 216 -9.54 1.31 14.78
C MET A 216 -10.57 0.88 15.82
N ARG A 217 -11.38 1.83 16.32
CA ARG A 217 -12.48 1.52 17.23
C ARG A 217 -13.54 0.64 16.56
N GLU A 218 -13.84 0.97 15.32
CA GLU A 218 -14.66 0.17 14.42
C GLU A 218 -13.76 -0.22 13.23
N PRO A 219 -13.19 -1.43 13.22
CA PRO A 219 -12.32 -1.90 12.14
C PRO A 219 -13.00 -1.76 10.78
N SER A 220 -12.30 -1.12 9.83
CA SER A 220 -12.72 -0.97 8.44
C SER A 220 -11.51 -0.72 7.55
N LEU A 221 -11.71 -0.76 6.23
CA LEU A 221 -10.68 -0.42 5.23
C LEU A 221 -10.45 1.10 5.09
N GLU A 222 -11.33 1.94 5.66
CA GLU A 222 -11.16 3.38 5.69
C GLU A 222 -10.28 3.79 6.87
N VAL A 223 -8.97 3.79 6.66
CA VAL A 223 -7.98 4.03 7.72
C VAL A 223 -7.35 5.43 7.65
N PRO A 224 -6.96 6.01 8.80
CA PRO A 224 -6.17 7.24 8.84
C PRO A 224 -4.84 7.09 8.09
N THR A 225 -4.49 8.14 7.33
CA THR A 225 -3.23 8.22 6.57
C THR A 225 -2.44 9.48 6.94
N PHE A 226 -1.12 9.41 6.80
CA PHE A 226 -0.19 10.48 7.14
C PHE A 226 0.91 10.59 6.08
N THR A 227 0.88 11.68 5.31
CA THR A 227 1.86 11.95 4.25
C THR A 227 3.09 12.65 4.81
N PHE A 228 4.28 12.20 4.41
CA PHE A 228 5.55 12.84 4.69
C PHE A 228 6.37 12.97 3.41
N THR A 229 6.86 14.18 3.17
CA THR A 229 7.85 14.46 2.12
C THR A 229 9.21 13.86 2.49
N PRO A 230 10.10 13.63 1.51
CA PRO A 230 11.49 13.24 1.78
C PRO A 230 12.20 14.19 2.77
N ASP A 231 12.06 15.50 2.60
CA ASP A 231 12.68 16.50 3.47
C ASP A 231 12.18 16.39 4.92
N GLU A 232 10.89 16.14 5.13
CA GLU A 232 10.33 15.94 6.47
C GLU A 232 10.87 14.68 7.14
N LEU A 233 11.01 13.58 6.37
CA LEU A 233 11.58 12.33 6.89
C LEU A 233 13.07 12.45 7.19
N GLU A 234 13.82 13.16 6.34
CA GLU A 234 15.24 13.44 6.58
C GLU A 234 15.42 14.26 7.87
N ALA A 235 14.63 15.33 8.04
CA ALA A 235 14.65 16.14 9.26
C ALA A 235 14.27 15.35 10.53
N LEU A 236 13.37 14.37 10.42
CA LEU A 236 13.06 13.47 11.54
C LEU A 236 14.26 12.58 11.89
N CYS A 237 14.99 12.09 10.89
CA CYS A 237 16.15 11.20 11.10
C CYS A 237 17.32 11.90 11.79
N GLU A 238 17.52 13.22 11.60
CA GLU A 238 18.58 13.98 12.29
C GLU A 238 18.49 13.90 13.82
N ASN A 239 17.31 13.57 14.35
CA ASN A 239 17.05 13.46 15.78
C ASN A 239 17.07 12.02 16.31
N VAL A 240 17.29 11.02 15.46
CA VAL A 240 17.34 9.61 15.85
C VAL A 240 18.79 9.22 16.17
N PRO A 241 19.09 8.72 17.38
CA PRO A 241 20.43 8.24 17.71
C PRO A 241 20.85 7.12 16.75
N ALA A 242 22.07 7.23 16.19
CA ALA A 242 22.67 6.17 15.40
C ALA A 242 22.67 4.86 16.20
N VAL A 243 22.27 3.76 15.56
CA VAL A 243 22.35 2.42 16.15
C VAL A 243 23.83 2.06 16.24
N GLN A 244 24.32 1.78 17.45
CA GLN A 244 25.58 1.07 17.59
C GLN A 244 25.29 -0.37 17.16
N GLU A 245 25.81 -0.77 16.00
CA GLU A 245 25.85 -2.19 15.62
C GLU A 245 26.62 -2.95 16.71
N GLU A 246 25.97 -3.91 17.37
CA GLU A 246 26.61 -4.88 18.28
C GLU A 246 27.27 -6.01 17.49
#